data_AF-A0A517YKB6-F1
#
_entry.id   AF-A0A517YKB6-F1
#
_cell.length_a   1.000
_cell.length_b   1.000
_cell.length_c   1.000
_cell.angle_alpha   90.00
_cell.angle_beta   90.00
_cell.angle_gamma   90.00
#
_symmetry.space_group_name_H-M   'P 1'
#
loop_
_entity.id
_entity.type
_entity.pdbx_description
1 polymer ?
#
loop_
_entity_poly.entity_id
_entity_poly.type
_entity_poly.pdbx_seq_one_letter_code
_entity_poly.pdbx_strand_id
1 'polypeptide(L)' 'MERLSDRKLEIFRMIGEGLTSGAIANRLLLSSHTIDTHRENLKRKLELKNSGELSRAAVQWVLENG' A
#
# COMPACT_ATOMS: atom_id res chain seq x y z
N MET A 1 -8.14 -9.76 -13.26
CA MET A 1 -7.67 -9.63 -11.86
C MET A 1 -6.16 -9.65 -11.85
N GLU A 2 -5.53 -8.52 -12.15
CA GLU A 2 -4.08 -8.46 -12.10
C GLU A 2 -3.63 -8.51 -10.65
N ARG A 3 -3.04 -9.62 -10.22
CA ARG A 3 -2.43 -9.74 -8.89
C ARG A 3 -1.50 -8.56 -8.65
N LEU A 4 -1.56 -8.00 -7.44
CA LEU A 4 -0.51 -7.11 -6.98
C LEU A 4 0.79 -7.93 -6.98
N SER A 5 1.84 -7.41 -7.61
CA SER A 5 3.17 -8.00 -7.47
C SER A 5 3.51 -8.10 -5.99
N ASP A 6 4.33 -9.07 -5.59
CA ASP A 6 4.67 -9.34 -4.19
C ASP A 6 5.06 -8.07 -3.42
N ARG A 7 5.84 -7.19 -4.05
CA ARG A 7 6.24 -5.90 -3.48
C ARG A 7 5.09 -4.91 -3.28
N LYS A 8 4.11 -4.87 -4.19
CA LYS A 8 2.92 -4.01 -4.07
C LYS A 8 1.99 -4.54 -2.98
N LEU A 9 1.85 -5.86 -2.87
CA LEU A 9 1.07 -6.50 -1.81
C LEU A 9 1.71 -6.26 -0.44
N GLU A 10 3.04 -6.38 -0.35
CA GLU A 10 3.82 -6.09 0.86
C GLU A 10 3.63 -4.63 1.31
N ILE A 11 3.74 -3.66 0.39
CA ILE A 11 3.43 -2.25 0.68
C ILE A 11 1.98 -2.07 1.11
N PHE A 12 1.03 -2.70 0.42
CA PHE A 12 -0.38 -2.59 0.73
C PHE A 12 -0.71 -3.15 2.12
N ARG A 13 -0.14 -4.30 2.49
CA ARG A 13 -0.24 -4.87 3.83
C ARG A 13 0.27 -3.90 4.89
N MET A 14 1.46 -3.35 4.71
CA MET A 14 2.04 -2.42 5.69
C MET A 14 1.20 -1.15 5.86
N ILE A 15 0.56 -0.67 4.79
CA ILE A 15 -0.41 0.43 4.89
C ILE A 15 -1.59 0.02 5.77
N GLY A 16 -2.09 -1.21 5.62
CA GLY A 16 -3.18 -1.75 6.43
C GLY A 16 -2.81 -1.97 7.90
N GLU A 17 -1.54 -2.25 8.17
CA GLU A 17 -0.96 -2.31 9.52
C GLU A 17 -0.76 -0.91 10.14
N GLY A 18 -1.08 0.16 9.42
CA GLY A 18 -1.01 1.55 9.91
C GLY A 18 0.38 2.20 9.75
N LEU A 19 1.30 1.60 8.99
CA LEU A 19 2.61 2.17 8.74
C LEU A 19 2.53 3.39 7.81
N THR A 20 3.27 4.45 8.15
CA THR A 20 3.40 5.64 7.30
C THR A 20 4.31 5.37 6.10
N SER A 21 4.21 6.18 5.04
CA SER A 21 5.10 6.05 3.88
C SER A 21 6.59 6.15 4.23
N GLY A 22 6.94 6.94 5.26
CA GLY A 22 8.31 7.01 5.79
C GLY A 22 8.75 5.72 6.49
N ALA A 23 7.87 5.13 7.31
CA ALA A 23 8.15 3.86 7.98
C ALA A 23 8.30 2.71 6.98
N ILE A 24 7.42 2.66 5.97
CA ILE A 24 7.49 1.68 4.88
C ILE A 24 8.78 1.85 4.07
N ALA A 25 9.13 3.10 3.73
CA ALA A 25 10.36 3.43 3.03
C ALA A 25 11.59 2.92 3.79
N ASN A 26 11.64 3.17 5.10
CA ASN A 26 12.72 2.69 5.97
C ASN A 26 12.79 1.15 6.00
N ARG A 27 11.65 0.47 6.17
CA ARG A 27 11.57 -1.00 6.18
C ARG A 27 12.04 -1.64 4.89
N LEU A 28 11.72 -1.01 3.76
CA LEU A 28 12.04 -1.53 2.43
C LEU A 28 13.38 -1.04 1.90
N LEU A 29 14.10 -0.21 2.66
CA LEU A 29 15.31 0.50 2.22
C LEU A 29 15.10 1.27 0.90
N LEU A 30 13.93 1.90 0.78
CA LEU A 30 13.52 2.70 -0.36
C LEU A 30 13.33 4.16 0.05
N SER A 31 13.24 5.04 -0.95
CA SER A 31 12.86 6.44 -0.70
C SER A 31 11.35 6.57 -0.50
N SER A 32 10.92 7.52 0.32
CA SER A 32 9.50 7.86 0.50
C SER A 32 8.80 8.19 -0.82
N HIS A 33 9.52 8.81 -1.77
CA HIS A 33 9.04 9.07 -3.13
C HIS A 33 8.73 7.77 -3.92
N THR A 34 9.54 6.73 -3.74
CA THR A 34 9.28 5.42 -4.35
C THR A 34 8.01 4.81 -3.77
N ILE A 35 7.81 4.90 -2.45
CA ILE A 35 6.60 4.43 -1.79
C ILE A 35 5.37 5.21 -2.27
N ASP A 36 5.49 6.53 -2.43
CA ASP A 36 4.41 7.37 -2.96
C ASP A 36 4.01 6.93 -4.37
N THR A 37 5.00 6.72 -5.25
CA THR A 37 4.79 6.16 -6.59
C THR A 37 4.08 4.80 -6.54
N HIS A 38 4.44 3.92 -5.59
CA HIS A 38 3.75 2.65 -5.42
C HIS A 38 2.30 2.83 -4.94
N ARG A 39 2.02 3.80 -4.06
CA ARG A 39 0.66 4.14 -3.60
C ARG A 39 -0.19 4.70 -4.74
N GLU A 40 0.36 5.57 -5.60
CA GLU A 40 -0.33 6.06 -6.79
C GLU A 40 -0.69 4.90 -7.74
N ASN A 41 0.24 3.97 -7.93
CA ASN A 41 -0.01 2.78 -8.74
C ASN A 41 -1.06 1.85 -8.11
N LEU A 42 -1.04 1.69 -6.78
CA LEU A 42 -2.04 0.92 -6.05
C LEU A 42 -3.42 1.57 -6.16
N LYS A 43 -3.52 2.89 -5.98
CA LYS A 43 -4.78 3.63 -6.16
C LYS A 43 -5.35 3.43 -7.56
N ARG A 44 -4.53 3.61 -8.60
CA ARG A 44 -4.97 3.38 -9.99
C ARG A 44 -5.40 1.94 -10.23
N LYS A 45 -4.67 0.96 -9.70
CA LYS A 45 -4.94 -0.46 -9.90
C LYS A 45 -6.16 -0.97 -9.13
N LEU A 46 -6.49 -0.33 -8.01
CA LEU A 46 -7.65 -0.63 -7.16
C LEU A 46 -8.82 0.33 -7.41
N GLU A 47 -8.69 1.23 -8.40
CA GLU A 47 -9.69 2.25 -8.76
C GLU A 47 -10.13 3.15 -7.58
N LEU A 48 -9.19 3.46 -6.68
CA LEU A 48 -9.42 4.26 -5.48
C LEU A 48 -9.15 5.75 -5.76
N LYS A 49 -10.02 6.62 -5.26
CA LYS A 49 -9.97 8.06 -5.57
C LYS A 49 -8.98 8.81 -4.70
N ASN A 50 -8.69 8.31 -3.49
CA ASN A 50 -7.80 9.01 -2.55
C ASN A 50 -7.03 8.06 -1.62
N SER A 51 -6.05 8.61 -0.92
CA SER A 51 -5.19 7.90 0.03
C SER A 51 -5.94 7.35 1.24
N GLY A 52 -7.08 7.95 1.60
CA GLY A 52 -7.96 7.46 2.67
C GLY A 52 -8.69 6.18 2.27
N GLU A 53 -9.18 6.10 1.02
CA GLU A 53 -9.73 4.87 0.46
C GLU A 53 -8.67 3.78 0.33
N LEU A 54 -7.45 4.12 -0.10
CA LEU A 54 -6.33 3.18 -0.09
C LEU A 54 -6.05 2.61 1.30
N SER A 55 -6.05 3.48 2.31
CA SER A 55 -5.79 3.06 3.69
C SER A 55 -6.92 2.18 4.23
N ARG A 56 -8.18 2.52 3.97
CA ARG A 56 -9.33 1.68 4.35
C ARG A 56 -9.31 0.31 3.66
N ALA A 57 -9.08 0.28 2.36
CA ALA A 57 -8.98 -0.96 1.60
C ALA A 57 -7.83 -1.85 2.11
N ALA A 58 -6.69 -1.23 2.45
CA ALA A 58 -5.54 -1.93 3.03
C ALA A 58 -5.85 -2.51 4.41
N VAL A 59 -6.49 -1.74 5.29
CA VAL A 59 -6.91 -2.20 6.63
C VAL A 59 -7.89 -3.37 6.47
N GLN A 60 -8.90 -3.24 5.60
CA GLN A 60 -9.86 -4.32 5.37
C GLN A 60 -9.17 -5.59 4.87
N TRP A 61 -8.24 -5.45 3.91
CA TRP A 61 -7.50 -6.59 3.38
C TRP A 61 -6.65 -7.29 4.46
N VAL A 62 -6.02 -6.54 5.36
CA VAL A 62 -5.28 -7.11 6.50
C VAL A 62 -6.22 -7.82 7.48
N LEU A 63 -7.43 -7.31 7.72
CA LEU A 63 -8.41 -8.00 8.57
C LEU A 63 -8.93 -9.30 7.93
N GLU A 64 -9.01 -9.35 6.61
CA GLU A 64 -9.52 -10.52 5.86
C GLU A 64 -8.44 -11.58 5.57
N ASN A 65 -7.15 -11.20 5.53
CA ASN A 65 -6.03 -12.06 5.10
C ASN A 65 -4.86 -12.12 6.11
N GLY A 66 -5.03 -11.51 7.29
CA GLY A 66 -4.01 -11.41 8.35
C GLY A 66 -3.98 -12.58 9.30
#